data_AF-A0A658XWF2-F1
#
_entry.id   AF-A0A658XWF2-F1
#
_cell.length_a   1.000
_cell.length_b   1.000
_cell.length_c   1.000
_cell.angle_alpha   90.00
_cell.angle_beta   90.00
_cell.angle_gamma   90.00
#
_symmetry.space_group_name_H-M   'P 1'
#
loop_
_entity.id
_entity.type
_entity.pdbx_description
1 polymer ?
#
loop_
_entity_poly.entity_id
_entity_poly.type
_entity_poly.pdbx_seq_one_letter_code
_entity_poly.pdbx_strand_id
1 'polypeptide(L)'
;MLGLEPKNTAVRSPESNGIAESFVKTIKRDYISIMPKPDGLTAAKNLAEAFEHYNEWHPHSALGYRSPREYLRQRACNGLSDNRCLEI
;
A
#
# COMPACT_ATOMS: atom_id res chain seq x y z
N MET A 1 -15.16 13.96 15.41
CA MET A 1 -13.77 14.09 14.92
C MET A 1 -13.03 12.82 15.32
N LEU A 2 -12.23 12.19 14.45
CA LEU A 2 -11.66 10.84 14.66
C LEU A 2 -10.49 10.78 15.67
N GLY A 3 -10.11 11.88 16.33
CA GLY A 3 -9.02 11.91 17.31
C GLY A 3 -7.61 11.77 16.72
N LEU A 4 -7.44 11.97 15.41
CA LEU A 4 -6.15 11.86 14.72
C LEU A 4 -5.41 13.21 14.69
N GLU A 5 -4.10 13.19 14.97
CA GLU A 5 -3.23 14.35 14.79
C GLU A 5 -2.64 14.39 13.36
N PRO A 6 -2.84 15.48 12.59
CA PRO A 6 -2.18 15.64 11.30
C PRO A 6 -0.65 15.76 11.44
N LYS A 7 0.08 15.03 10.60
CA LYS A 7 1.54 15.15 10.43
C LYS A 7 1.85 15.37 8.96
N ASN A 8 2.76 16.28 8.66
CA ASN A 8 3.21 16.62 7.32
C ASN A 8 4.69 16.26 7.13
N THR A 9 5.06 15.93 5.89
CA THR A 9 6.46 15.78 5.52
C THR A 9 7.12 17.16 5.42
N ALA A 10 8.43 17.22 5.69
CA ALA A 10 9.18 18.46 5.59
C ALA A 10 9.19 18.98 4.14
N VAL A 11 9.09 20.30 3.99
CA VAL A 11 9.15 20.95 2.68
C VAL A 11 10.49 20.63 2.02
N ARG A 12 10.46 20.18 0.75
CA ARG A 12 11.64 19.78 -0.04
C ARG A 12 12.42 18.58 0.51
N SER A 13 11.78 17.66 1.24
CA SER A 13 12.35 16.34 1.55
C SER A 13 11.57 15.24 0.81
N PRO A 14 11.88 14.99 -0.47
CA PRO A 14 11.23 13.92 -1.24
C PRO A 14 11.47 12.53 -0.64
N GLU A 15 12.63 12.31 0.00
CA GLU A 15 12.99 11.03 0.61
C GLU A 15 12.04 10.66 1.77
N SER A 16 11.52 11.66 2.49
CA SER A 16 10.54 11.47 3.56
C SER A 16 9.19 10.91 3.07
N ASN A 17 8.93 10.95 1.77
CA ASN A 17 7.70 10.46 1.14
C ASN A 17 7.91 9.15 0.35
N GLY A 18 9.10 8.56 0.43
CA GLY A 18 9.50 7.42 -0.42
C GLY A 18 8.55 6.23 -0.36
N ILE A 19 8.00 5.92 0.82
CA ILE A 19 7.04 4.81 1.01
C ILE A 19 5.77 5.04 0.18
N ALA A 20 5.17 6.23 0.28
CA ALA A 20 3.96 6.57 -0.44
C ALA A 20 4.22 6.65 -1.96
N GLU A 21 5.37 7.17 -2.37
CA GLU A 21 5.77 7.23 -3.78
C GLU A 21 6.00 5.85 -4.38
N SER A 22 6.66 4.96 -3.65
CA SER A 22 6.87 3.56 -4.02
C SER A 22 5.54 2.83 -4.19
N PHE A 23 4.62 3.01 -3.24
CA PHE A 23 3.26 2.46 -3.33
C PHE A 23 2.54 2.94 -4.60
N VAL A 24 2.48 4.25 -4.83
CA VAL A 24 1.81 4.82 -6.02
C VAL A 24 2.47 4.34 -7.31
N LYS A 25 3.80 4.21 -7.33
CA LYS A 25 4.54 3.71 -8.49
C LYS A 25 4.16 2.26 -8.81
N THR A 26 4.10 1.38 -7.81
CA THR A 26 3.68 -0.02 -7.98
C THR A 26 2.25 -0.13 -8.51
N ILE A 27 1.30 0.59 -7.91
CA ILE A 27 -0.09 0.59 -8.37
C ILE A 27 -0.21 1.08 -9.81
N LYS A 28 0.48 2.17 -10.16
CA LYS A 28 0.47 2.70 -11.53
C LYS A 28 1.08 1.74 -12.54
N ARG A 29 2.23 1.14 -12.21
CA ARG A 29 3.01 0.29 -13.10
C ARG A 29 2.36 -1.07 -13.31
N ASP A 30 1.91 -1.73 -12.25
CA ASP A 30 1.54 -3.15 -12.30
C ASP A 30 0.04 -3.38 -12.48
N TYR A 31 -0.79 -2.40 -12.08
CA TYR A 31 -2.24 -2.52 -12.14
C TYR A 31 -2.83 -1.54 -13.15
N ILE A 32 -2.66 -0.23 -12.94
CA ILE A 32 -3.34 0.79 -13.76
C ILE A 32 -2.88 0.74 -15.23
N SER A 33 -1.62 0.41 -15.50
CA SER A 33 -1.07 0.36 -16.86
C SER A 33 -1.75 -0.70 -17.75
N ILE A 34 -2.28 -1.77 -17.14
CA ILE A 34 -2.91 -2.90 -17.82
C ILE A 34 -4.43 -2.93 -17.66
N MET A 35 -4.99 -2.04 -16.83
CA MET A 35 -6.43 -1.99 -16.57
C MET A 35 -7.20 -1.29 -17.70
N PRO A 36 -8.31 -1.87 -18.19
CA PRO A 36 -9.23 -1.14 -19.05
C PRO A 36 -9.86 0.00 -18.25
N LYS A 37 -10.05 1.15 -18.89
CA LYS A 37 -10.60 2.35 -18.27
C LYS A 37 -11.43 3.14 -19.28
N PRO A 38 -12.53 2.55 -19.78
CA PRO A 38 -13.38 3.16 -20.81
C PRO A 38 -14.09 4.43 -20.31
N ASP A 39 -14.34 4.52 -19.00
CA ASP A 39 -15.01 5.64 -18.35
C ASP A 39 -14.56 5.76 -16.88
N GLY A 40 -14.92 6.87 -16.23
CA GLY A 40 -14.51 7.16 -14.85
C GLY A 40 -15.09 6.21 -13.80
N LEU A 41 -16.32 5.70 -13.99
CA LEU A 41 -16.94 4.77 -13.06
C LEU A 41 -16.23 3.41 -13.12
N THR A 42 -15.96 2.92 -14.32
CA THR A 42 -15.19 1.68 -14.52
C THR A 42 -13.76 1.83 -14.00
N ALA A 43 -13.11 2.97 -14.25
CA ALA A 43 -11.77 3.25 -13.71
C ALA A 43 -11.74 3.22 -12.18
N ALA A 44 -12.74 3.79 -11.51
CA ALA A 44 -12.84 3.78 -10.06
C ALA A 44 -13.05 2.35 -9.50
N LYS A 45 -13.91 1.55 -10.14
CA LYS A 45 -14.11 0.13 -9.77
C LYS A 45 -12.82 -0.68 -9.92
N ASN A 46 -12.15 -0.55 -11.07
CA ASN A 46 -10.92 -1.26 -11.33
C ASN A 46 -9.80 -0.84 -10.37
N LEU A 47 -9.76 0.43 -9.96
CA LEU A 47 -8.82 0.90 -8.94
C LEU A 47 -9.10 0.27 -7.56
N ALA A 48 -10.37 0.11 -7.18
CA ALA A 48 -10.72 -0.59 -5.94
C ALA A 48 -10.29 -2.06 -5.99
N GLU A 49 -10.52 -2.74 -7.12
CA GLU A 49 -10.05 -4.11 -7.35
C GLU A 49 -8.52 -4.21 -7.33
N ALA A 50 -7.81 -3.20 -7.86
CA ALA A 50 -6.36 -3.10 -7.76
C ALA A 50 -5.88 -3.12 -6.31
N PHE A 51 -6.52 -2.32 -5.45
CA PHE A 51 -6.16 -2.25 -4.03
C PHE A 51 -6.48 -3.55 -3.29
N GLU A 52 -7.61 -4.19 -3.55
CA GLU A 52 -7.92 -5.49 -2.95
C GLU A 52 -6.90 -6.55 -3.39
N HIS A 53 -6.58 -6.61 -4.68
CA HIS A 53 -5.57 -7.55 -5.17
C HIS A 53 -4.19 -7.24 -4.58
N TYR A 54 -3.80 -5.96 -4.51
CA TYR A 54 -2.54 -5.55 -3.90
C TYR A 54 -2.44 -6.06 -2.46
N ASN A 55 -3.49 -5.82 -1.67
CA ASN A 55 -3.50 -6.14 -0.26
C ASN A 55 -3.61 -7.64 0.04
N GLU A 56 -4.28 -8.44 -0.80
CA GLU A 56 -4.46 -9.89 -0.57
C GLU A 56 -3.37 -10.75 -1.22
N TRP A 57 -2.82 -10.35 -2.39
CA TRP A 57 -2.02 -11.27 -3.22
C TRP A 57 -0.67 -10.72 -3.68
N HIS A 58 -0.42 -9.41 -3.61
CA HIS A 58 0.84 -8.86 -4.16
C HIS A 58 2.04 -9.23 -3.28
N PRO A 59 3.07 -9.89 -3.83
CA PRO A 59 4.21 -10.33 -3.04
C PRO A 59 5.16 -9.18 -2.76
N HIS A 60 5.53 -9.00 -1.49
CA HIS A 60 6.51 -7.98 -1.08
C HIS A 60 7.79 -8.61 -0.52
N SER A 61 8.93 -8.32 -1.14
CA SER A 61 10.24 -8.83 -0.66
C SER A 61 10.53 -8.42 0.79
N ALA A 62 10.24 -7.17 1.16
CA ALA A 62 10.36 -6.66 2.53
C ALA A 62 9.47 -7.41 3.54
N LEU A 63 8.37 -8.01 3.07
CA LEU A 63 7.46 -8.81 3.89
C LEU A 63 7.78 -10.31 3.81
N GLY A 64 8.90 -10.72 3.21
CA GLY A 64 9.24 -12.13 3.00
C GLY A 64 8.34 -12.79 1.95
N TYR A 65 8.01 -12.05 0.88
CA TYR A 65 7.13 -12.45 -0.22
C TYR A 65 5.67 -12.74 0.18
N ARG A 66 5.23 -12.32 1.37
CA ARG A 66 3.82 -12.30 1.78
C ARG A 66 3.11 -11.07 1.24
N SER A 67 1.79 -11.16 1.12
CA SER A 67 0.94 -9.99 0.88
C SER A 67 0.77 -9.13 2.14
N PRO A 68 0.34 -7.86 2.01
CA PRO A 68 0.11 -6.99 3.15
C PRO A 68 -0.87 -7.59 4.18
N ARG A 69 -1.98 -8.18 3.74
CA ARG A 69 -2.98 -8.76 4.65
C ARG A 69 -2.50 -10.07 5.27
N GLU A 70 -1.77 -10.90 4.55
CA GLU A 70 -1.13 -12.08 5.14
C GLU A 70 -0.14 -11.69 6.23
N TYR A 71 0.71 -10.68 5.97
CA TYR A 71 1.66 -10.17 6.95
C TYR A 71 0.97 -9.64 8.21
N LEU A 72 -0.10 -8.86 8.05
CA LEU A 72 -0.88 -8.33 9.18
C LEU A 72 -1.59 -9.43 9.97
N ARG A 73 -2.25 -10.39 9.29
CA ARG A 73 -2.89 -11.55 9.94
C ARG A 73 -1.89 -12.32 10.79
N GLN A 74 -0.70 -12.59 10.25
CA GLN A 74 0.34 -13.31 10.99
C GLN A 74 0.87 -12.52 12.19
N ARG A 75 1.08 -11.21 12.08
CA ARG A 75 1.47 -10.38 13.22
C ARG A 75 0.43 -10.36 14.33
N ALA A 76 -0.85 -10.28 13.97
CA ALA A 76 -1.94 -10.31 14.93
C ALA A 76 -1.99 -11.66 15.68
N CYS A 77 -1.80 -12.78 14.97
CA CYS A 77 -1.76 -14.11 15.58
C CYS A 77 -0.53 -14.36 16.47
N ASN A 78 0.62 -13.76 16.14
CA ASN A 78 1.89 -14.04 16.80
C ASN A 78 2.14 -13.25 18.09
N GLY A 79 1.25 -12.32 18.48
CA GLY A 79 1.37 -11.55 19.73
C GLY A 79 2.65 -10.72 19.88
N LEU A 80 3.44 -10.55 18.82
CA LEU A 80 4.79 -9.99 18.86
C LEU A 80 4.79 -8.53 18.43
N SER A 81 5.19 -7.67 19.36
CA SER A 81 5.62 -6.27 19.19
C SER A 81 6.89 -6.19 18.34
N ASP A 82 6.79 -6.50 17.05
CA ASP A 82 7.91 -6.28 16.16
C ASP A 82 7.93 -4.76 15.86
N ASN A 83 8.75 -4.00 16.60
CA ASN A 83 8.92 -2.55 16.46
C ASN A 83 9.63 -2.14 15.15
N ARG A 84 9.62 -3.00 14.15
CA ARG A 84 9.92 -2.61 12.77
C ARG A 84 8.69 -1.89 12.24
N CYS A 85 8.76 -0.57 12.41
CA CYS A 85 8.06 0.38 11.56
C CYS A 85 8.16 -0.13 10.12
N LEU A 86 7.06 -0.07 9.36
CA LEU A 86 7.02 -0.50 7.96
C LEU A 86 8.03 0.34 7.17
N GLU A 87 9.29 -0.07 7.11
CA GLU A 87 10.28 0.40 6.14
C GLU A 87 10.04 -0.40 4.86
N ILE A 88 9.04 0.00 4.07
CA ILE A 88 8.77 -0.48 2.71
C ILE A 88 9.28 0.55 1.72
#